data_AF-W9Z2S4-F1
#
_entry.id   AF-W9Z2S4-F1
#
_cell.length_a   1.000
_cell.length_b   1.000
_cell.length_c   1.000
_cell.angle_alpha   90.00
_cell.angle_beta   90.00
_cell.angle_gamma   90.00
#
_symmetry.space_group_name_H-M   'P 1'
#
loop_
_entity.id
_entity.type
_entity.pdbx_description
1 polymer ?
#
loop_
_entity_poly.entity_id
_entity_poly.type
_entity_poly.pdbx_seq_one_letter_code
_entity_poly.pdbx_strand_id
1 'polypeptide(L)'
;MMGFPTGRPYKGTADQKQSLEAQFLRKSEFQRTHHIPIWNGEFGPVYANPKWDENADELRIYDRFHIAWSIWLFKDVGLRGMVYTFPDSAWNRLVEPMREKKKRLQLDAWGTYPAKEVEDVMNPLVKWIDFVSPTANDVYPSTWNTARHVERPVLQTFLAETFVGEFAELFRGKGEEELEELAKSFAFESCVQRDGLNKIMADYAAVAATEAEIDGTAE
;
A
#
# COMPACT_ATOMS: atom_id res chain seq x y z
N MET A 1 -10.46 5.30 2.94
CA MET A 1 -9.18 4.84 3.51
C MET A 1 -8.40 6.06 4.00
N MET A 2 -7.75 6.01 5.17
CA MET A 2 -6.90 7.11 5.64
C MET A 2 -5.48 6.94 5.08
N GLY A 3 -4.78 8.04 4.78
CA GLY A 3 -3.38 7.98 4.32
C GLY A 3 -3.16 7.60 2.84
N PHE A 4 -4.23 7.52 2.04
CA PHE A 4 -4.15 7.35 0.58
C PHE A 4 -4.48 8.66 -0.14
N PRO A 5 -4.00 8.89 -1.38
CA PRO A 5 -4.27 10.11 -2.14
C PRO A 5 -5.76 10.43 -2.34
N THR A 6 -6.60 9.42 -2.39
CA THR A 6 -8.06 9.53 -2.52
C THR A 6 -8.78 9.64 -1.17
N GLY A 7 -8.04 9.71 -0.06
CA GLY A 7 -8.53 9.70 1.31
C GLY A 7 -8.22 10.96 2.11
N ARG A 8 -8.68 10.99 3.37
CA ARG A 8 -8.31 12.05 4.31
C ARG A 8 -6.86 11.85 4.79
N PRO A 9 -6.06 12.93 4.91
CA PRO A 9 -4.73 12.84 5.49
C PRO A 9 -4.79 12.27 6.90
N TYR A 10 -3.84 11.38 7.22
CA TYR A 10 -3.59 11.00 8.60
C TYR A 10 -2.83 12.13 9.29
N LYS A 11 -3.31 12.56 10.45
CA LYS A 11 -2.75 13.66 11.26
C LYS A 11 -2.54 13.25 12.72
N GLY A 12 -2.71 11.96 13.04
CA GLY A 12 -2.57 11.45 14.41
C GLY A 12 -3.56 12.03 15.42
N THR A 13 -4.74 12.51 14.98
CA THR A 13 -5.77 13.03 15.89
C THR A 13 -6.33 11.93 16.79
N ALA A 14 -6.92 12.29 17.92
CA ALA A 14 -7.54 11.31 18.84
C ALA A 14 -8.56 10.42 18.11
N ASP A 15 -9.45 11.01 17.31
CA ASP A 15 -10.45 10.27 16.54
C ASP A 15 -9.81 9.31 15.52
N GLN A 16 -8.73 9.73 14.86
CA GLN A 16 -8.03 8.88 13.90
C GLN A 16 -7.32 7.71 14.59
N LYS A 17 -6.70 7.94 15.75
CA LYS A 17 -6.10 6.89 16.58
C LYS A 17 -7.14 5.90 17.07
N GLN A 18 -8.27 6.39 17.58
CA GLN A 18 -9.39 5.55 18.00
C GLN A 18 -9.94 4.73 16.83
N SER A 19 -10.04 5.32 15.64
CA SER A 19 -10.49 4.62 14.44
C SER A 19 -9.51 3.52 14.00
N LEU A 20 -8.19 3.76 14.09
CA LEU A 20 -7.18 2.73 13.81
C LEU A 20 -7.30 1.55 14.79
N GLU A 21 -7.40 1.84 16.09
CA GLU A 21 -7.54 0.81 17.11
C GLU A 21 -8.84 0.01 16.94
N ALA A 22 -9.97 0.68 16.68
CA ALA A 22 -11.24 0.01 16.41
C ALA A 22 -11.17 -0.90 15.17
N GLN A 23 -10.43 -0.50 14.13
CA GLN A 23 -10.20 -1.35 12.96
C GLN A 23 -9.37 -2.60 13.30
N PHE A 24 -8.31 -2.44 14.09
CA PHE A 24 -7.53 -3.57 14.59
C PHE A 24 -8.40 -4.53 15.42
N LEU A 25 -9.17 -4.01 16.37
CA LEU A 25 -10.04 -4.82 17.24
C LEU A 25 -11.09 -5.59 16.44
N ARG A 26 -11.70 -4.98 15.42
CA ARG A 26 -12.62 -5.68 14.52
C ARG A 26 -11.92 -6.76 13.71
N LYS A 27 -10.76 -6.45 13.12
CA LYS A 27 -10.01 -7.41 12.28
C LYS A 27 -9.46 -8.61 13.06
N SER A 28 -9.11 -8.40 14.34
CA SER A 28 -8.53 -9.42 15.22
C SER A 28 -9.57 -10.15 16.09
N GLU A 29 -10.86 -9.83 15.95
CA GLU A 29 -11.92 -10.33 16.84
C GLU A 29 -11.93 -11.85 16.94
N PHE A 30 -11.84 -12.53 15.79
CA PHE A 30 -11.80 -13.99 15.73
C PHE A 30 -10.61 -14.53 16.53
N GLN A 31 -9.41 -14.02 16.25
CA GLN A 31 -8.19 -14.49 16.91
C GLN A 31 -8.24 -14.28 18.41
N ARG A 32 -8.68 -13.10 18.87
CA ARG A 32 -8.79 -12.79 20.29
C ARG A 32 -9.85 -13.64 20.99
N THR A 33 -11.00 -13.86 20.34
CA THR A 33 -12.09 -14.69 20.88
C THR A 33 -11.68 -16.15 21.02
N HIS A 34 -10.89 -16.64 20.06
CA HIS A 34 -10.43 -18.03 20.04
C HIS A 34 -9.06 -18.25 20.69
N HIS A 35 -8.46 -17.21 21.27
CA HIS A 35 -7.13 -17.27 21.89
C HIS A 35 -6.05 -17.85 20.96
N ILE A 36 -6.07 -17.47 19.68
CA ILE A 36 -5.07 -17.88 18.70
C ILE A 36 -4.15 -16.71 18.32
N PRO A 37 -2.91 -16.98 17.85
CA PRO A 37 -1.97 -15.93 17.48
C PRO A 37 -2.52 -14.96 16.43
N ILE A 38 -2.14 -13.69 16.56
CA ILE A 38 -2.43 -12.64 15.60
C ILE A 38 -1.12 -12.29 14.87
N TRP A 39 -1.18 -12.27 13.55
CA TRP A 39 -0.10 -11.78 12.71
C TRP A 39 -0.64 -10.77 11.70
N ASN A 40 -0.08 -9.56 11.70
CA ASN A 40 -0.33 -8.60 10.63
C ASN A 40 0.72 -8.72 9.55
N GLY A 41 0.42 -9.47 8.48
CA GLY A 41 1.36 -9.74 7.40
C GLY A 41 1.72 -8.52 6.54
N GLU A 42 0.89 -7.47 6.52
CA GLU A 42 1.16 -6.27 5.72
C GLU A 42 0.59 -5.02 6.40
N PHE A 43 1.47 -4.06 6.65
CA PHE A 43 1.12 -2.68 6.98
C PHE A 43 2.21 -1.74 6.45
N GLY A 44 1.94 -0.44 6.46
CA GLY A 44 2.95 0.54 6.12
C GLY A 44 2.38 1.77 5.39
N PRO A 45 3.08 2.91 5.49
CA PRO A 45 2.71 4.15 4.82
C PRO A 45 2.70 4.04 3.29
N VAL A 46 1.96 4.96 2.66
CA VAL A 46 2.01 5.18 1.20
C VAL A 46 2.59 6.54 0.91
N TYR A 47 3.79 6.58 0.34
CA TYR A 47 4.54 7.79 -0.02
C TYR A 47 4.11 8.35 -1.36
N ALA A 48 2.79 8.38 -1.62
CA ALA A 48 2.26 8.95 -2.85
C ALA A 48 2.23 10.49 -2.82
N ASN A 49 2.40 11.11 -1.65
CA ASN A 49 2.49 12.56 -1.53
C ASN A 49 3.40 12.96 -0.36
N PRO A 50 4.52 13.67 -0.60
CA PRO A 50 5.50 14.03 0.43
C PRO A 50 4.95 14.81 1.62
N LYS A 51 3.74 15.40 1.51
CA LYS A 51 3.11 16.17 2.59
C LYS A 51 2.45 15.29 3.68
N TRP A 52 2.51 13.96 3.59
CA TRP A 52 1.63 13.04 4.33
C TRP A 52 2.43 11.95 5.09
N ASP A 53 3.74 12.16 5.27
CA ASP A 53 4.73 11.12 5.60
C ASP A 53 5.02 10.94 7.11
N GLU A 54 4.00 10.72 7.93
CA GLU A 54 4.21 10.35 9.35
C GLU A 54 3.23 9.26 9.79
N ASN A 55 3.73 8.05 10.07
CA ASN A 55 2.92 6.93 10.57
C ASN A 55 3.72 6.07 11.57
N ALA A 56 3.65 6.39 12.86
CA ALA A 56 4.18 5.57 13.95
C ALA A 56 3.08 4.94 14.84
N ASP A 57 1.81 5.28 14.64
CA ASP A 57 0.73 4.92 15.58
C ASP A 57 0.23 3.47 15.43
N GLU A 58 0.41 2.82 14.27
CA GLU A 58 0.06 1.40 14.10
C GLU A 58 0.97 0.46 14.91
N LEU A 59 2.28 0.75 14.99
CA LEU A 59 3.24 -0.04 15.77
C LEU A 59 2.87 -0.09 17.25
N ARG A 60 2.43 1.06 17.81
CA ARG A 60 1.96 1.15 19.20
C ARG A 60 0.74 0.28 19.51
N ILE A 61 -0.11 0.05 18.50
CA ILE A 61 -1.24 -0.88 18.64
C ILE A 61 -0.69 -2.30 18.71
N TYR A 62 0.26 -2.65 17.84
CA TYR A 62 0.83 -3.99 17.80
C TYR A 62 1.60 -4.34 19.08
N ASP A 63 2.31 -3.39 19.67
CA ASP A 63 2.93 -3.52 21.00
C ASP A 63 1.91 -3.85 22.07
N ARG A 64 0.88 -3.01 22.17
CA ARG A 64 -0.16 -3.13 23.22
C ARG A 64 -0.89 -4.47 23.18
N PHE A 65 -1.07 -5.02 21.98
CA PHE A 65 -1.76 -6.28 21.78
C PHE A 65 -0.79 -7.46 21.56
N HIS A 66 0.52 -7.24 21.70
CA HIS A 66 1.59 -8.24 21.55
C HIS A 66 1.44 -9.11 20.30
N ILE A 67 1.20 -8.49 19.14
CA ILE A 67 1.03 -9.22 17.87
C ILE A 67 2.33 -9.21 17.04
N ALA A 68 2.56 -10.28 16.29
CA ALA A 68 3.60 -10.30 15.28
C ALA A 68 3.18 -9.47 14.05
N TRP A 69 4.14 -8.92 13.33
CA TRP A 69 3.87 -8.13 12.12
C TRP A 69 5.00 -8.19 11.10
N SER A 70 4.67 -7.87 9.85
CA SER A 70 5.64 -7.69 8.76
C SER A 70 5.32 -6.40 8.01
N ILE A 71 6.30 -5.51 7.85
CA ILE A 71 6.11 -4.28 7.08
C ILE A 71 6.07 -4.59 5.57
N TRP A 72 5.07 -4.00 4.91
CA TRP A 72 4.99 -3.93 3.46
C TRP A 72 5.55 -2.57 3.00
N LEU A 73 6.70 -2.51 2.35
CA LEU A 73 7.51 -3.61 1.82
C LEU A 73 9.00 -3.25 1.79
N PHE A 74 9.88 -4.22 1.57
CA PHE A 74 11.32 -3.97 1.57
C PHE A 74 11.78 -3.09 0.38
N LYS A 75 11.48 -3.48 -0.87
CA LYS A 75 11.97 -2.82 -2.09
C LYS A 75 10.93 -2.62 -3.17
N ASP A 76 10.76 -1.39 -3.66
CA ASP A 76 9.87 -1.09 -4.80
C ASP A 76 10.43 -0.01 -5.75
N VAL A 77 9.53 0.56 -6.57
CA VAL A 77 9.80 1.62 -7.54
C VAL A 77 9.45 3.04 -7.03
N GLY A 78 9.43 3.21 -5.70
CA GLY A 78 9.32 4.50 -5.04
C GLY A 78 7.93 4.84 -4.46
N LEU A 79 7.12 3.84 -4.06
CA LEU A 79 5.76 4.08 -3.57
C LEU A 79 5.59 3.86 -2.05
N ARG A 80 6.11 2.75 -1.52
CA ARG A 80 5.99 2.30 -0.12
C ARG A 80 7.31 1.77 0.45
N GLY A 81 8.22 1.32 -0.41
CA GLY A 81 9.42 0.59 -0.03
C GLY A 81 10.27 1.31 1.02
N MET A 82 10.81 0.53 1.96
CA MET A 82 11.92 0.92 2.84
C MET A 82 13.17 1.28 2.03
N VAL A 83 13.33 0.61 0.90
CA VAL A 83 14.32 0.83 -0.14
C VAL A 83 13.56 0.97 -1.46
N TYR A 84 14.05 1.81 -2.37
CA TYR A 84 13.43 1.93 -3.69
C TYR A 84 14.44 2.27 -4.77
N THR A 85 14.16 1.86 -6.01
CA THR A 85 15.00 2.21 -7.17
C THR A 85 15.21 3.72 -7.27
N PHE A 86 16.42 4.17 -7.62
CA PHE A 86 16.67 5.58 -7.88
C PHE A 86 15.65 6.15 -8.89
N PRO A 87 15.10 7.37 -8.69
CA PRO A 87 14.07 7.94 -9.57
C PRO A 87 14.47 7.92 -11.05
N ASP A 88 15.73 8.23 -11.37
CA ASP A 88 16.27 8.18 -12.73
C ASP A 88 17.03 6.88 -13.01
N SER A 89 16.63 5.75 -12.42
CA SER A 89 17.19 4.45 -12.78
C SER A 89 16.74 4.03 -14.19
N ALA A 90 17.50 3.14 -14.83
CA ALA A 90 17.17 2.62 -16.15
C ALA A 90 15.78 1.95 -16.16
N TRP A 91 15.47 1.19 -15.10
CA TRP A 91 14.14 0.60 -14.90
C TRP A 91 13.04 1.66 -14.86
N ASN A 92 13.17 2.66 -13.99
CA ASN A 92 12.13 3.67 -13.81
C ASN A 92 11.88 4.46 -15.09
N ARG A 93 12.93 4.89 -15.79
CA ARG A 93 12.79 5.58 -17.08
C ARG A 93 12.05 4.75 -18.11
N LEU A 94 12.34 3.45 -18.18
CA LEU A 94 11.70 2.55 -19.14
C LEU A 94 10.19 2.41 -18.89
N VAL A 95 9.80 2.22 -17.62
CA VAL A 95 8.41 1.92 -17.26
C VAL A 95 7.55 3.16 -17.02
N GLU A 96 8.14 4.36 -16.90
CA GLU A 96 7.43 5.60 -16.57
C GLU A 96 6.22 5.89 -17.48
N PRO A 97 6.30 5.74 -18.82
CA PRO A 97 5.14 5.96 -19.69
C PRO A 97 3.95 5.06 -19.32
N MET A 98 4.21 3.81 -18.95
CA MET A 98 3.18 2.89 -18.50
C MET A 98 2.69 3.27 -17.10
N ARG A 99 3.57 3.70 -16.18
CA ARG A 99 3.16 4.18 -14.84
C ARG A 99 2.24 5.38 -14.93
N GLU A 100 2.54 6.36 -15.77
CA GLU A 100 1.67 7.53 -15.99
C GLU A 100 0.33 7.13 -16.59
N LYS A 101 0.34 6.20 -17.55
CA LYS A 101 -0.90 5.63 -18.09
C LYS A 101 -1.73 4.94 -16.99
N LYS A 102 -1.11 4.12 -16.13
CA LYS A 102 -1.78 3.45 -15.01
C LYS A 102 -2.36 4.44 -14.00
N LYS A 103 -1.64 5.53 -13.68
CA LYS A 103 -2.13 6.60 -12.80
C LYS A 103 -3.35 7.30 -13.39
N ARG A 104 -3.26 7.74 -14.65
CA ARG A 104 -4.34 8.45 -15.36
C ARG A 104 -5.62 7.61 -15.47
N LEU A 105 -5.46 6.32 -15.77
CA LEU A 105 -6.57 5.38 -15.97
C LEU A 105 -6.98 4.64 -14.68
N GLN A 106 -6.34 4.94 -13.54
CA GLN A 106 -6.61 4.32 -12.24
C GLN A 106 -6.55 2.77 -12.24
N LEU A 107 -5.58 2.21 -12.97
CA LEU A 107 -5.46 0.76 -13.19
C LEU A 107 -4.95 -0.01 -11.96
N ASP A 108 -4.32 0.67 -11.01
CA ASP A 108 -3.89 0.07 -9.75
C ASP A 108 -4.88 0.40 -8.64
N ALA A 109 -5.07 -0.50 -7.68
CA ALA A 109 -5.91 -0.23 -6.51
C ALA A 109 -5.30 0.81 -5.55
N TRP A 110 -3.99 1.06 -5.66
CA TRP A 110 -3.23 1.94 -4.79
C TRP A 110 -2.45 2.97 -5.60
N GLY A 111 -2.23 4.15 -5.03
CA GLY A 111 -1.43 5.20 -5.66
C GLY A 111 -2.14 5.90 -6.84
N THR A 112 -3.46 5.76 -6.95
CA THR A 112 -4.26 6.48 -7.94
C THR A 112 -4.57 7.89 -7.49
N TYR A 113 -4.73 8.79 -8.45
CA TYR A 113 -5.20 10.14 -8.23
C TYR A 113 -6.58 10.32 -8.86
N PRO A 114 -7.43 11.20 -8.30
CA PRO A 114 -8.68 11.59 -8.94
C PRO A 114 -8.45 11.99 -10.40
N ALA A 115 -9.25 11.43 -11.31
CA ALA A 115 -9.10 11.62 -12.75
C ALA A 115 -10.48 11.81 -13.36
N LYS A 116 -10.74 13.02 -13.88
CA LYS A 116 -12.06 13.39 -14.40
C LYS A 116 -12.54 12.43 -15.50
N GLU A 117 -11.65 12.01 -16.40
CA GLU A 117 -11.93 11.05 -17.47
C GLU A 117 -12.51 9.73 -16.94
N VAL A 118 -11.95 9.20 -15.85
CA VAL A 118 -12.41 7.96 -15.22
C VAL A 118 -13.71 8.22 -14.45
N GLU A 119 -13.76 9.32 -13.69
CA GLU A 119 -14.94 9.70 -12.90
C GLU A 119 -16.19 9.92 -13.76
N ASP A 120 -16.05 10.53 -14.94
CA ASP A 120 -17.15 10.77 -15.87
C ASP A 120 -17.78 9.46 -16.38
N VAL A 121 -17.03 8.35 -16.40
CA VAL A 121 -17.52 7.02 -16.82
C VAL A 121 -18.02 6.21 -15.63
N MET A 122 -17.25 6.16 -14.55
CA MET A 122 -17.54 5.29 -13.41
C MET A 122 -18.67 5.82 -12.53
N ASN A 123 -18.74 7.14 -12.30
CA ASN A 123 -19.74 7.70 -11.39
C ASN A 123 -21.19 7.49 -11.88
N PRO A 124 -21.53 7.70 -13.17
CA PRO A 124 -22.86 7.39 -13.66
C PRO A 124 -23.23 5.91 -13.53
N LEU A 125 -22.28 5.01 -13.80
CA LEU A 125 -22.48 3.57 -13.66
C LEU A 125 -22.76 3.18 -12.21
N VAL A 126 -21.94 3.66 -11.27
CA VAL A 126 -22.13 3.40 -9.82
C VAL A 126 -23.47 3.95 -9.35
N LYS A 127 -23.82 5.18 -9.73
CA LYS A 127 -25.13 5.78 -9.38
C LYS A 127 -26.30 4.98 -9.92
N TRP A 128 -26.20 4.47 -11.15
CA TRP A 128 -27.24 3.62 -11.73
C TRP A 128 -27.36 2.29 -10.97
N ILE A 129 -26.23 1.67 -10.61
CA ILE A 129 -26.22 0.44 -9.80
C ILE A 129 -26.89 0.68 -8.44
N ASP A 130 -26.51 1.74 -7.73
CA ASP A 130 -27.11 2.10 -6.44
C ASP A 130 -28.62 2.36 -6.56
N PHE A 131 -29.07 2.93 -7.68
CA PHE A 131 -30.49 3.17 -7.94
C PHE A 131 -31.28 1.88 -8.19
N VAL A 132 -30.76 0.95 -9.00
CA VAL A 132 -31.47 -0.30 -9.35
C VAL A 132 -31.27 -1.42 -8.32
N SER A 133 -30.19 -1.35 -7.53
CA SER A 133 -29.84 -2.30 -6.49
C SER A 133 -29.33 -1.55 -5.25
N PRO A 134 -30.23 -1.04 -4.39
CA PRO A 134 -29.85 -0.37 -3.16
C PRO A 134 -29.00 -1.23 -2.19
N THR A 135 -29.08 -2.56 -2.33
CA THR A 135 -28.31 -3.53 -1.54
C THR A 135 -26.92 -3.81 -2.10
N ALA A 136 -26.52 -3.21 -3.23
CA ALA A 136 -25.19 -3.39 -3.82
C ALA A 136 -24.07 -2.99 -2.86
N ASN A 137 -24.33 -2.01 -1.98
CA ASN A 137 -23.39 -1.54 -0.97
C ASN A 137 -23.21 -2.52 0.22
N ASP A 138 -24.07 -3.53 0.34
CA ASP A 138 -24.02 -4.53 1.42
C ASP A 138 -23.25 -5.81 1.00
N VAL A 139 -22.84 -5.89 -0.26
CA VAL A 139 -22.14 -7.05 -0.81
C VAL A 139 -20.77 -7.22 -0.16
N TYR A 140 -20.40 -8.47 0.14
CA TYR A 140 -19.08 -8.80 0.67
C TYR A 140 -17.96 -8.48 -0.36
N PRO A 141 -16.85 -7.82 0.03
CA PRO A 141 -16.50 -7.41 1.39
C PRO A 141 -17.31 -6.22 1.90
N SER A 142 -17.91 -6.34 3.09
CA SER A 142 -18.79 -5.31 3.68
C SER A 142 -18.08 -3.98 4.02
N THR A 143 -16.76 -3.95 3.93
CA THR A 143 -15.96 -2.72 4.07
C THR A 143 -15.89 -1.91 2.77
N TRP A 144 -16.40 -2.44 1.65
CA TRP A 144 -16.37 -1.79 0.35
C TRP A 144 -17.72 -1.14 0.07
N ASN A 145 -17.66 0.00 -0.63
CA ASN A 145 -18.85 0.60 -1.22
C ASN A 145 -19.06 0.08 -2.65
N THR A 146 -20.22 0.39 -3.23
CA THR A 146 -20.55 0.03 -4.62
C THR A 146 -19.47 0.45 -5.60
N ALA A 147 -18.92 1.67 -5.47
CA ALA A 147 -17.83 2.15 -6.32
C ALA A 147 -16.64 1.19 -6.33
N ARG A 148 -16.17 0.75 -5.16
CA ARG A 148 -15.04 -0.18 -5.05
C ARG A 148 -15.33 -1.55 -5.66
N HIS A 149 -16.56 -2.05 -5.49
CA HIS A 149 -17.03 -3.30 -6.10
C HIS A 149 -17.03 -3.25 -7.62
N VAL A 150 -17.25 -2.07 -8.21
CA VAL A 150 -17.30 -1.88 -9.67
C VAL A 150 -15.92 -1.54 -10.25
N GLU A 151 -15.18 -0.62 -9.63
CA GLU A 151 -13.85 -0.20 -10.09
C GLU A 151 -12.85 -1.36 -10.13
N ARG A 152 -12.87 -2.24 -9.12
CA ARG A 152 -11.92 -3.35 -9.05
C ARG A 152 -12.00 -4.27 -10.29
N PRO A 153 -13.16 -4.89 -10.62
CA PRO A 153 -13.25 -5.76 -11.78
C PRO A 153 -13.10 -5.01 -13.11
N VAL A 154 -13.59 -3.78 -13.20
CA VAL A 154 -13.57 -3.01 -14.46
C VAL A 154 -12.18 -2.43 -14.74
N LEU A 155 -11.67 -1.58 -13.86
CA LEU A 155 -10.43 -0.83 -14.08
C LEU A 155 -9.19 -1.65 -13.70
N GLN A 156 -9.24 -2.29 -12.52
CA GLN A 156 -8.05 -2.88 -11.88
C GLN A 156 -7.90 -4.38 -12.16
N THR A 157 -8.79 -4.95 -12.98
CA THR A 157 -8.69 -6.33 -13.44
C THR A 157 -8.82 -6.34 -14.95
N PHE A 158 -10.02 -6.17 -15.50
CA PHE A 158 -10.26 -6.30 -16.93
C PHE A 158 -9.45 -5.30 -17.77
N LEU A 159 -9.59 -3.99 -17.51
CA LEU A 159 -8.90 -2.97 -18.28
C LEU A 159 -7.38 -3.03 -18.08
N ALA A 160 -6.92 -3.21 -16.83
CA ALA A 160 -5.51 -3.37 -16.50
C ALA A 160 -4.86 -4.52 -17.28
N GLU A 161 -5.53 -5.66 -17.40
CA GLU A 161 -5.05 -6.84 -18.12
C GLU A 161 -4.81 -6.56 -19.62
N THR A 162 -5.63 -5.72 -20.24
CA THR A 162 -5.46 -5.36 -21.67
C THR A 162 -4.15 -4.62 -21.97
N PHE A 163 -3.50 -4.05 -20.95
CA PHE A 163 -2.25 -3.31 -21.10
C PHE A 163 -0.99 -4.14 -20.79
N VAL A 164 -1.14 -5.42 -20.41
CA VAL A 164 0.01 -6.29 -20.12
C VAL A 164 0.91 -6.46 -21.35
N GLY A 165 0.31 -6.61 -22.53
CA GLY A 165 1.06 -6.66 -23.79
C GLY A 165 1.84 -5.38 -24.04
N GLU A 166 1.23 -4.21 -23.86
CA GLU A 166 1.90 -2.92 -24.02
C GLU A 166 3.09 -2.74 -23.06
N PHE A 167 2.96 -3.21 -21.81
CA PHE A 167 4.07 -3.21 -20.87
C PHE A 167 5.22 -4.12 -21.33
N ALA A 168 4.90 -5.31 -21.84
CA ALA A 168 5.89 -6.25 -22.36
C ALA A 168 6.65 -5.68 -23.59
N GLU A 169 5.98 -4.90 -24.44
CA GLU A 169 6.59 -4.25 -25.60
C GLU A 169 7.74 -3.30 -25.24
N LEU A 170 7.76 -2.74 -24.03
CA LEU A 170 8.87 -1.90 -23.56
C LEU A 170 10.22 -2.63 -23.56
N PHE A 171 10.19 -3.96 -23.47
CA PHE A 171 11.38 -4.79 -23.43
C PHE A 171 11.75 -5.39 -24.79
N ARG A 172 10.94 -5.17 -25.83
CA ARG A 172 11.17 -5.74 -27.16
C ARG A 172 12.49 -5.24 -27.74
N GLY A 173 13.31 -6.18 -28.22
CA GLY A 173 14.56 -5.88 -28.90
C GLY A 173 15.73 -5.53 -27.99
N LYS A 174 15.53 -5.55 -26.66
CA LYS A 174 16.61 -5.33 -25.70
C LYS A 174 17.57 -6.50 -25.64
N GLY A 175 18.87 -6.21 -25.71
CA GLY A 175 19.93 -7.20 -25.52
C GLY A 175 20.14 -7.57 -24.05
N GLU A 176 20.96 -8.59 -23.81
CA GLU A 176 21.32 -9.04 -22.45
C GLU A 176 21.94 -7.92 -21.61
N GLU A 177 22.83 -7.11 -22.19
CA GLU A 177 23.47 -5.98 -21.49
C GLU A 177 22.47 -4.91 -21.05
N GLU A 178 21.49 -4.58 -21.89
CA GLU A 178 20.43 -3.63 -21.53
C GLU A 178 19.53 -4.19 -20.43
N LEU A 179 19.18 -5.48 -20.51
CA LEU A 179 18.37 -6.15 -19.49
C LEU A 179 19.11 -6.22 -18.15
N GLU A 180 20.43 -6.44 -18.18
CA GLU A 180 21.30 -6.40 -17.02
C GLU A 180 21.35 -4.99 -16.40
N GLU A 181 21.42 -3.93 -17.21
CA GLU A 181 21.32 -2.55 -16.73
C GLU A 181 19.97 -2.27 -16.04
N LEU A 182 18.87 -2.78 -16.61
CA LEU A 182 17.55 -2.69 -15.98
C LEU A 182 17.51 -3.43 -14.64
N ALA A 183 18.03 -4.65 -14.57
CA ALA A 183 18.10 -5.43 -13.34
C ALA A 183 18.95 -4.75 -12.25
N LYS A 184 20.10 -4.18 -12.64
CA LYS A 184 20.99 -3.40 -11.74
C LYS A 184 20.31 -2.21 -11.09
N SER A 185 19.23 -1.68 -11.67
CA SER A 185 18.41 -0.63 -11.03
C SER A 185 17.86 -1.05 -9.66
N PHE A 186 17.76 -2.36 -9.40
CA PHE A 186 17.33 -2.93 -8.12
C PHE A 186 18.49 -3.37 -7.23
N ALA A 187 19.75 -3.22 -7.64
CA ALA A 187 20.90 -3.48 -6.78
C ALA A 187 20.85 -2.54 -5.56
N PHE A 188 21.22 -3.02 -4.37
CA PHE A 188 21.00 -2.26 -3.13
C PHE A 188 21.76 -0.92 -3.14
N GLU A 189 22.98 -0.93 -3.64
CA GLU A 189 23.85 0.23 -3.87
C GLU A 189 23.30 1.22 -4.91
N SER A 190 22.38 0.79 -5.76
CA SER A 190 21.70 1.62 -6.77
C SER A 190 20.33 2.12 -6.30
N CYS A 191 19.91 1.71 -5.10
CA CYS A 191 18.63 2.13 -4.52
C CYS A 191 18.80 3.28 -3.53
N VAL A 192 17.71 4.00 -3.31
CA VAL A 192 17.58 5.00 -2.26
C VAL A 192 16.94 4.34 -1.04
N GLN A 193 17.45 4.68 0.15
CA GLN A 193 16.87 4.27 1.42
C GLN A 193 15.92 5.33 1.95
N ARG A 194 14.83 4.90 2.59
CA ARG A 194 13.85 5.80 3.17
C ARG A 194 14.19 6.06 4.64
N ASP A 195 15.06 7.03 4.87
CA ASP A 195 15.65 7.31 6.18
C ASP A 195 14.63 7.40 7.33
N GLY A 196 13.52 8.12 7.13
CA GLY A 196 12.49 8.27 8.16
C GLY A 196 11.85 6.94 8.59
N LEU A 197 11.41 6.14 7.61
CA LEU A 197 10.82 4.83 7.87
C LEU A 197 11.84 3.85 8.46
N ASN A 198 13.04 3.83 7.87
CA ASN A 198 14.11 2.92 8.29
C ASN A 198 14.58 3.26 9.71
N LYS A 199 14.61 4.55 10.08
CA LYS A 199 14.88 4.97 11.44
C LYS A 199 13.80 4.49 12.41
N ILE A 200 12.52 4.68 12.10
CA ILE A 200 11.41 4.20 12.95
C ILE A 200 11.54 2.68 13.19
N MET A 201 11.83 1.92 12.13
CA MET A 201 11.98 0.47 12.23
C MET A 201 13.23 0.05 13.02
N ALA A 202 14.36 0.75 12.83
CA ALA A 202 15.59 0.48 13.57
C ALA A 202 15.46 0.81 15.06
N ASP A 203 14.87 1.97 15.38
CA ASP A 203 14.64 2.39 16.77
C ASP A 203 13.73 1.39 17.49
N TYR A 204 12.67 0.92 16.82
CA TYR A 204 11.74 -0.07 17.37
C TYR A 204 12.43 -1.42 17.65
N ALA A 205 13.27 -1.90 16.72
CA ALA A 205 14.01 -3.15 16.89
C ALA A 205 14.96 -3.10 18.10
N ALA A 206 15.59 -1.95 18.36
CA ALA A 206 16.49 -1.77 19.50
C ALA A 206 15.74 -1.79 20.85
N VAL A 207 14.55 -1.18 20.91
CA VAL A 207 13.70 -1.22 22.12
C VAL A 207 13.29 -2.66 22.44
N ALA A 208 12.81 -3.41 21.45
CA ALA A 208 12.41 -4.80 21.64
C ALA A 208 13.57 -5.70 22.13
N ALA A 209 14.79 -5.46 21.66
CA ALA A 209 15.98 -6.19 22.13
C ALA A 209 16.30 -5.88 23.60
N THR A 210 16.14 -4.62 24.02
CA THR A 210 16.43 -4.19 25.39
C THR A 210 15.43 -4.77 26.39
N GLU A 211 14.14 -4.82 26.05
CA GLU A 211 13.09 -5.41 26.89
C GLU A 211 13.28 -6.92 27.05
N ALA A 212 13.64 -7.63 25.98
CA ALA A 212 13.95 -9.06 26.03
C ALA A 212 15.18 -9.38 26.90
N GLU A 213 16.21 -8.54 26.90
CA GLU A 213 17.37 -8.68 27.79
C GLU A 213 17.01 -8.46 29.27
N ILE A 214 16.10 -7.53 29.56
CA ILE A 214 15.63 -7.27 30.92
C ILE A 214 14.81 -8.46 31.45
N ASP A 215 13.84 -8.94 30.68
CA ASP A 215 13.01 -10.09 31.07
C ASP A 215 13.81 -11.40 31.17
N GLY A 216 14.84 -11.58 30.35
CA GLY A 216 15.75 -12.73 30.39
C GLY A 216 16.73 -12.74 31.58
N THR A 217 16.79 -11.68 32.39
CA THR A 217 17.60 -11.62 33.62
C THR A 217 16.78 -11.84 34.90
N ALA A 218 15.47 -12.10 34.77
CA ALA A 218 14.56 -12.36 35.87
C ALA A 218 14.33 -13.86 36.18
N GLU A 219 15.06 -14.78 35.56
CA GLU A 219 15.08 -16.21 35.89
C GLU A 219 16.24 -16.62 36.82
#